data_AF-A0A7Y3XD34-F1
#
_entry.id   AF-A0A7Y3XD34-F1
#
_cell.length_a   1.000
_cell.length_b   1.000
_cell.length_c   1.000
_cell.angle_alpha   90.00
_cell.angle_beta   90.00
_cell.angle_gamma   90.00
#
_symmetry.space_group_name_H-M   'P 1'
#
loop_
_entity.id
_entity.type
_entity.pdbx_description
1 polymer ?
#
loop_
_entity_poly.entity_id
_entity_poly.type
_entity_poly.pdbx_seq_one_letter_code
_entity_poly.pdbx_strand_id
1 'polypeptide(L)' 'MGECHQEWLKQADYDIKTAEIMFDNNRYFYTVFMCHLSTP' A
#
# COMPACT_ATOMS: atom_id res chain seq x y z
N MET A 1 19.29 7.74 13.57
CA MET A 1 18.32 7.87 12.47
C MET A 1 18.54 6.70 11.51
N GLY A 2 18.12 5.48 11.88
CA GLY A 2 18.48 4.26 11.14
C GLY A 2 17.34 3.25 10.95
N GLU A 3 16.17 3.47 11.57
CA GLU A 3 15.02 2.55 11.47
C GLU A 3 13.92 3.02 10.51
N CYS A 4 14.00 4.27 10.02
CA CYS A 4 12.93 4.89 9.22
C CYS A 4 12.69 4.13 7.90
N HIS A 5 13.73 3.77 7.16
CA HIS A 5 13.55 3.27 5.80
C HIS A 5 12.90 1.88 5.72
N GLN A 6 13.14 1.01 6.71
CA GLN A 6 12.52 -0.32 6.76
C GLN A 6 11.02 -0.23 7.09
N GLU A 7 10.63 0.69 7.97
CA GLU A 7 9.21 0.92 8.26
C GLU A 7 8.46 1.46 7.03
N TRP A 8 9.11 2.27 6.20
CA TRP A 8 8.51 2.75 4.95
C TRP A 8 8.32 1.63 3.93
N LEU A 9 9.30 0.74 3.78
CA LEU A 9 9.17 -0.45 2.92
C LEU A 9 8.08 -1.40 3.43
N LYS A 10 7.99 -1.59 4.76
CA LYS A 10 6.94 -2.41 5.37
C LYS A 10 5.55 -1.80 5.18
N GLN A 11 5.44 -0.48 5.26
CA GLN A 11 4.20 0.24 4.98
C GLN A 11 3.79 0.10 3.51
N ALA A 12 4.74 0.25 2.59
CA ALA A 12 4.52 0.05 1.16
C ALA A 12 3.98 -1.36 0.83
N ASP A 13 4.54 -2.40 1.46
CA ASP A 13 4.06 -3.78 1.33
C ASP A 13 2.65 -3.98 1.89
N TYR A 14 2.33 -3.31 3.00
CA TYR A 14 1.00 -3.35 3.62
C TYR A 14 -0.05 -2.67 2.73
N ASP A 15 0.32 -1.54 2.11
CA ASP A 15 -0.57 -0.77 1.26
C ASP A 15 -0.93 -1.53 -0.03
N ILE A 16 0.01 -2.28 -0.64
CA ILE A 16 -0.29 -3.16 -1.79
C ILE A 16 -1.23 -4.29 -1.42
N LYS A 17 -0.97 -5.00 -0.31
CA LYS A 17 -1.86 -6.08 0.16
C LYS A 17 -3.28 -5.55 0.40
N THR A 18 -3.39 -4.32 0.90
CA THR A 18 -4.68 -3.67 1.06
C THR A 18 -5.30 -3.32 -0.28
N ALA A 19 -4.53 -2.86 -1.27
CA ALA A 19 -5.01 -2.59 -2.62
C ALA A 19 -5.58 -3.84 -3.30
N GLU A 20 -4.94 -5.00 -3.14
CA GLU A 20 -5.42 -6.31 -3.63
C GLU A 20 -6.78 -6.66 -3.03
N ILE A 21 -6.93 -6.55 -1.71
CA ILE A 21 -8.21 -6.79 -1.02
C ILE A 21 -9.29 -5.83 -1.56
N MET A 22 -8.96 -4.56 -1.82
CA MET A 22 -9.90 -3.60 -2.38
C MET A 22 -10.29 -3.96 -3.82
N PHE A 23 -9.35 -4.46 -4.62
CA PHE A 23 -9.59 -4.88 -5.99
C PHE A 23 -10.56 -6.06 -6.04
N ASP A 24 -10.31 -7.08 -5.22
CA ASP A 24 -11.16 -8.28 -5.13
C ASP A 24 -12.59 -7.95 -4.66
N ASN A 25 -12.74 -6.90 -3.85
CA ASN A 25 -14.03 -6.40 -3.39
C ASN A 25 -14.66 -5.37 -4.36
N ASN A 26 -14.15 -5.25 -5.59
CA ASN A 26 -14.62 -4.31 -6.62
C ASN A 26 -14.59 -2.82 -6.18
N ARG A 27 -13.73 -2.48 -5.22
CA ARG A 27 -13.54 -1.11 -4.68
C ARG A 27 -12.44 -0.36 -5.44
N TYR A 28 -12.57 -0.27 -6.77
CA TYR A 28 -11.47 0.17 -7.66
C TYR A 28 -10.91 1.57 -7.36
N PHE A 29 -11.75 2.52 -6.94
CA PHE A 29 -11.28 3.85 -6.56
C PHE A 29 -10.28 3.80 -5.39
N TYR A 30 -10.54 2.94 -4.41
CA TYR A 30 -9.65 2.73 -3.27
C TYR A 30 -8.41 1.93 -3.66
N THR A 31 -8.54 0.96 -4.57
CA THR A 31 -7.38 0.24 -5.13
C THR A 31 -6.35 1.19 -5.73
N VAL A 32 -6.78 2.12 -6.60
CA VAL A 32 -5.88 3.09 -7.23
C VAL A 32 -5.21 3.99 -6.19
N PHE A 33 -5.97 4.45 -5.19
CA PHE A 33 -5.43 5.26 -4.10
C PHE A 33 -4.37 4.50 -3.28
N MET A 34 -4.63 3.25 -2.91
CA MET A 34 -3.68 2.42 -2.15
C MET A 34 -2.41 2.11 -2.95
N CYS A 35 -2.52 1.85 -4.25
CA CYS A 35 -1.34 1.68 -5.11
C CYS A 35 -0.47 2.94 -5.16
N HIS A 36 -1.08 4.13 -5.13
CA HIS A 36 -0.34 5.40 -5.11
C HIS A 36 0.42 5.62 -3.80
N LEU A 37 -0.12 5.16 -2.66
CA LEU A 37 0.54 5.26 -1.36
C LEU A 37 1.70 4.28 -1.19
N SER A 38 1.71 3.18 -1.94
CA SER A 38 2.74 2.15 -1.82
C SER A 38 4.10 2.54 -2.43
N THR A 39 4.16 3.53 -3.33
CA THR A 39 5.45 4.01 -3.83
C THR A 39 6.18 4.83 -2.76
N PRO A 40 7.37 4.40 -2.28
CA PRO A 40 8.18 5.18 -1.35
C PRO A 40 8.74 6.47 -1.97
#